data_AF-A0A7V9H794-F1
#
_entry.id   AF-A0A7V9H794-F1
#
_cell.length_a   1.000
_cell.length_b   1.000
_cell.length_c   1.000
_cell.angle_alpha   90.00
_cell.angle_beta   90.00
_cell.angle_gamma   90.00
#
_symmetry.space_group_name_H-M   'P 1'
#
loop_
_entity.id
_entity.type
_entity.pdbx_description
1 polymer ?
#
loop_
_entity_poly.entity_id
_entity_poly.type
_entity_poly.pdbx_seq_one_letter_code
_entity_poly.pdbx_strand_id
1 'polypeptide(L)'
;AQGRTAERARHVLEDAVALQEAGCFALVFEAIPAGVTNVIMEQMEIPVIGIGAGPATDGQVLVLHDLLAIHAAAPAKFVRQFADVRSEMLRGVNDYAHAVRTRSFPGEEHSYGIAPEEMDRLRVQLRERTLDLHW
;
A
#
# COMPACT_ATOMS: atom_id res chain seq x y z
N ALA A 1 -12.23 -14.56 13.72
CA ALA A 1 -12.63 -13.67 14.82
C ALA A 1 -12.48 -14.40 16.14
N GLN A 2 -11.72 -13.82 17.07
CA GLN A 2 -11.54 -14.34 18.43
C GLN A 2 -12.77 -14.05 19.28
N GLY A 3 -12.91 -14.64 20.47
CA GLY A 3 -13.99 -14.28 21.40
C GLY A 3 -15.42 -14.59 20.95
N ARG A 4 -15.63 -15.54 20.03
CA ARG A 4 -16.99 -15.90 19.56
C ARG A 4 -17.83 -16.73 20.56
N THR A 5 -17.22 -17.17 21.66
CA THR A 5 -17.90 -17.82 22.80
C THR A 5 -17.52 -17.08 24.07
N ALA A 6 -18.31 -17.24 25.13
CA ALA A 6 -18.05 -16.62 26.43
C ALA A 6 -16.67 -17.00 26.97
N GLU A 7 -16.29 -18.27 26.87
CA GLU A 7 -14.99 -18.77 27.34
C GLU A 7 -13.84 -18.12 26.58
N ARG A 8 -13.96 -18.03 25.25
CA ARG A 8 -12.93 -17.37 24.42
C ARG A 8 -12.86 -15.87 24.67
N ALA A 9 -14.00 -15.21 24.88
CA ALA A 9 -14.03 -13.79 25.20
C ALA A 9 -13.37 -13.52 26.56
N ARG A 10 -13.61 -14.38 27.54
CA ARG A 10 -12.95 -14.36 28.85
C ARG A 10 -11.43 -14.52 28.72
N HIS A 11 -10.96 -15.45 27.89
CA HIS A 11 -9.52 -15.58 27.62
C HIS A 11 -8.91 -14.32 26.99
N VAL A 12 -9.60 -13.67 26.03
CA VAL A 12 -9.12 -12.41 25.45
C VAL A 12 -9.00 -11.32 26.51
N LEU A 13 -9.97 -11.23 27.44
CA LEU A 13 -9.91 -10.29 28.56
C LEU A 13 -8.71 -10.60 29.48
N GLU A 14 -8.53 -11.86 29.87
CA GLU A 14 -7.42 -12.30 30.72
C GLU A 14 -6.06 -11.94 30.10
N ASP A 15 -5.88 -12.25 28.81
CA ASP A 15 -4.66 -11.92 28.08
C ASP A 15 -4.42 -10.40 28.01
N ALA A 16 -5.47 -9.62 27.73
CA ALA A 16 -5.36 -8.17 27.64
C ALA A 16 -4.98 -7.52 28.98
N VAL A 17 -5.61 -7.94 30.08
CA VAL A 17 -5.29 -7.47 31.43
C VAL A 17 -3.86 -7.87 31.82
N ALA A 18 -3.45 -9.11 31.57
CA ALA A 18 -2.10 -9.56 31.88
C ALA A 18 -1.02 -8.76 31.13
N LEU A 19 -1.25 -8.43 29.86
CA LEU A 19 -0.33 -7.59 29.09
C LEU A 19 -0.28 -6.14 29.61
N GLN A 20 -1.43 -5.58 29.99
CA GLN A 20 -1.49 -4.26 30.63
C GLN A 20 -0.70 -4.25 31.95
N GLU A 21 -0.94 -5.23 32.83
CA GLU A 21 -0.24 -5.36 34.12
C GLU A 21 1.28 -5.59 33.95
N ALA A 22 1.68 -6.25 32.85
CA ALA A 22 3.09 -6.40 32.48
C ALA A 22 3.74 -5.07 32.01
N GLY A 23 2.97 -3.99 31.85
CA GLY A 23 3.45 -2.66 31.50
C GLY A 23 3.42 -2.35 30.00
N CYS A 24 2.63 -3.07 29.20
CA CYS A 24 2.36 -2.65 27.82
C CYS A 24 1.72 -1.26 27.82
N PHE A 25 2.21 -0.36 26.96
CA PHE A 25 1.67 1.00 26.88
C PHE A 25 0.41 1.10 26.02
N ALA A 26 0.14 0.10 25.18
CA ALA A 26 -1.04 0.00 24.32
C ALA A 26 -1.24 -1.44 23.83
N LEU A 27 -2.43 -1.75 23.34
CA LEU A 27 -2.79 -3.06 22.76
C LEU A 27 -3.44 -2.91 21.39
N VAL A 28 -3.36 -3.95 20.57
CA VAL A 28 -4.11 -4.05 19.31
C VAL A 28 -5.16 -5.16 19.45
N PHE A 29 -6.42 -4.80 19.24
CA PHE A 29 -7.53 -5.74 19.21
C PHE A 29 -7.86 -6.08 17.75
N GLU A 30 -7.54 -7.32 17.34
CA GLU A 30 -7.76 -7.80 15.99
C GLU A 30 -8.90 -8.81 15.90
N ALA A 31 -9.87 -8.53 15.03
CA ALA A 31 -10.98 -9.42 14.69
C ALA A 31 -11.75 -9.93 15.93
N ILE A 32 -12.12 -9.04 16.85
CA ILE A 32 -12.94 -9.32 18.03
C ILE A 32 -14.38 -8.83 17.80
N PRO A 33 -15.44 -9.61 18.10
CA PRO A 33 -16.81 -9.15 17.99
C PRO A 33 -17.02 -7.84 18.77
N ALA A 34 -17.66 -6.84 18.14
CA ALA A 34 -17.80 -5.51 18.73
C ALA A 34 -18.45 -5.53 20.13
N GLY A 35 -19.46 -6.38 20.37
CA GLY A 35 -20.06 -6.50 21.70
C GLY A 35 -19.11 -7.05 22.77
N VAL A 36 -18.17 -7.92 22.38
CA VAL A 36 -17.11 -8.41 23.27
C VAL A 36 -16.09 -7.30 23.53
N THR A 37 -15.67 -6.58 22.48
CA THR A 37 -14.79 -5.41 22.64
C THR A 37 -15.39 -4.40 23.61
N ASN A 38 -16.68 -4.08 23.49
CA ASN A 38 -17.34 -3.13 24.39
C ASN A 38 -17.17 -3.51 25.86
N VAL A 39 -17.40 -4.78 26.19
CA VAL A 39 -17.26 -5.28 27.57
C VAL A 39 -15.81 -5.26 28.04
N ILE A 40 -14.86 -5.66 27.18
CA ILE A 40 -13.44 -5.70 27.54
C ILE A 40 -12.89 -4.29 27.75
N MET A 41 -13.29 -3.32 26.93
CA MET A 41 -12.86 -1.91 27.04
C MET A 41 -13.19 -1.30 28.40
N GLU A 42 -14.25 -1.75 29.09
CA GLU A 42 -14.58 -1.30 30.46
C GLU A 42 -13.48 -1.65 31.49
N GLN A 43 -12.59 -2.58 31.16
CA GLN A 43 -11.50 -3.06 32.02
C GLN A 43 -10.12 -2.54 31.57
N MET A 44 -10.04 -1.81 30.45
CA MET A 44 -8.78 -1.33 29.88
C MET A 44 -8.46 0.07 30.40
N GLU A 45 -7.22 0.27 30.84
CA GLU A 45 -6.68 1.56 31.30
C GLU A 45 -5.66 2.14 30.32
N ILE A 46 -5.09 1.30 29.45
CA ILE A 46 -4.16 1.69 28.38
C ILE A 46 -4.88 1.80 27.02
N PRO A 47 -4.37 2.63 26.10
CA PRO A 47 -4.93 2.75 24.76
C PRO A 47 -5.07 1.41 24.02
N VAL A 48 -6.24 1.17 23.44
CA VAL A 48 -6.52 0.02 22.58
C VAL A 48 -6.79 0.47 21.15
N ILE A 49 -6.10 -0.15 20.20
CA ILE A 49 -6.24 0.13 18.76
C ILE A 49 -6.96 -1.03 18.08
N GLY A 50 -8.11 -0.76 17.47
CA GLY A 50 -8.93 -1.77 16.83
C GLY A 50 -8.61 -1.99 15.35
N ILE A 51 -8.62 -3.26 14.93
CA ILE A 51 -8.73 -3.65 13.51
C ILE A 51 -9.75 -4.78 13.37
N GLY A 52 -10.94 -4.42 12.90
CA GLY A 52 -12.08 -5.35 12.92
C GLY A 52 -12.55 -5.72 14.33
N ALA A 53 -12.33 -4.83 15.31
CA ALA A 53 -12.76 -4.97 16.70
C ALA A 53 -13.97 -4.08 17.07
N GLY A 54 -14.57 -3.40 16.08
CA GLY A 54 -15.64 -2.43 16.31
C GLY A 54 -15.11 -1.04 16.74
N PRO A 55 -16.02 -0.08 16.94
CA PRO A 55 -15.66 1.33 17.12
C PRO A 55 -15.34 1.73 18.57
N ALA A 56 -15.50 0.83 19.54
CA ALA A 56 -15.36 1.18 20.96
C ALA A 56 -13.90 1.25 21.45
N THR A 57 -12.93 0.83 20.62
CA THR A 57 -11.50 1.01 20.92
C THR A 57 -11.09 2.48 20.75
N ASP A 58 -10.04 2.91 21.45
CA ASP A 58 -9.58 4.31 21.47
C ASP A 58 -9.05 4.82 20.12
N GLY A 59 -8.52 3.89 19.31
CA GLY A 59 -8.07 4.17 17.95
C GLY A 59 -8.39 3.03 17.00
N GLN A 60 -8.07 3.24 15.72
CA GLN A 60 -8.28 2.26 14.66
C GLN A 60 -7.02 2.13 13.81
N VAL A 61 -6.75 0.92 13.32
CA VAL A 61 -5.69 0.64 12.36
C VAL A 61 -6.23 -0.18 11.20
N LEU A 62 -5.74 0.11 9.99
CA LEU A 62 -5.96 -0.67 8.79
C LEU A 62 -4.64 -0.80 8.04
N VAL A 63 -4.47 -1.90 7.31
CA VAL A 63 -3.33 -2.05 6.39
C VAL A 63 -3.50 -1.07 5.24
N LEU A 64 -2.48 -0.26 4.97
CA LEU A 64 -2.50 0.79 3.94
C LEU A 64 -2.99 0.28 2.58
N HIS A 65 -2.52 -0.89 2.17
CA HIS A 65 -2.87 -1.48 0.88
C HIS A 65 -4.34 -1.87 0.77
N ASP A 66 -4.93 -2.36 1.87
CA ASP A 66 -6.35 -2.72 1.92
C ASP A 66 -7.22 -1.46 1.96
N LEU A 67 -6.78 -0.46 2.73
CA LEU A 67 -7.40 0.87 2.81
C LEU A 67 -7.44 1.57 1.44
N LEU A 68 -6.38 1.42 0.64
CA LEU A 68 -6.24 2.05 -0.68
C LEU A 68 -6.59 1.12 -1.86
N ALA A 69 -7.10 -0.08 -1.59
CA ALA A 69 -7.45 -1.07 -2.61
C ALA A 69 -6.32 -1.34 -3.63
N ILE A 70 -5.07 -1.40 -3.17
CA ILE A 70 -3.90 -1.62 -4.05
C ILE A 70 -3.92 -3.04 -4.65
N HIS A 71 -4.43 -4.01 -3.90
CA HIS A 71 -4.51 -5.41 -4.31
C HIS A 71 -5.81 -5.72 -5.06
N ALA A 72 -5.79 -6.76 -5.89
CA ALA A 72 -6.96 -7.22 -6.65
C ALA A 72 -7.92 -8.12 -5.84
N ALA A 73 -7.55 -8.52 -4.62
CA ALA A 73 -8.33 -9.44 -3.79
C ALA A 73 -9.51 -8.73 -3.14
N ALA A 74 -10.59 -9.47 -2.92
CA ALA A 74 -11.73 -8.97 -2.14
C ALA A 74 -11.25 -8.61 -0.73
N PRO A 75 -11.57 -7.40 -0.22
CA PRO A 75 -11.13 -6.98 1.10
C PRO A 75 -11.78 -7.84 2.19
N ALA A 76 -11.09 -8.00 3.33
CA ALA A 76 -11.68 -8.63 4.51
C ALA A 76 -12.93 -7.84 4.96
N LYS A 77 -13.90 -8.52 5.59
CA LYS A 77 -15.21 -7.94 5.95
C LYS A 77 -15.14 -6.61 6.71
N PHE A 78 -14.11 -6.41 7.53
CA PHE A 78 -13.95 -5.21 8.37
C PHE A 78 -13.24 -4.05 7.65
N VAL A 79 -12.72 -4.27 6.45
CA VAL A 79 -12.02 -3.25 5.68
C VAL A 79 -13.05 -2.42 4.93
N ARG A 80 -12.99 -1.10 5.12
CA ARG A 80 -13.54 -0.12 4.20
C ARG A 80 -12.42 0.33 3.27
N GLN A 81 -12.64 0.24 1.97
CA GLN A 81 -11.76 0.87 0.97
C GLN A 81 -12.09 2.37 0.92
N PHE A 82 -11.05 3.20 1.02
CA PHE A 82 -11.16 4.67 1.01
C PHE A 82 -10.73 5.28 -0.32
N ALA A 83 -10.00 4.53 -1.15
CA ALA A 83 -9.65 4.89 -2.53
C ALA A 83 -9.48 3.62 -3.38
N ASP A 84 -9.54 3.78 -4.70
CA ASP A 84 -9.20 2.72 -5.67
C ASP A 84 -7.87 3.06 -6.37
N VAL A 85 -6.78 2.92 -5.62
CA VAL A 85 -5.44 3.26 -6.15
C VAL A 85 -5.01 2.26 -7.21
N ARG A 86 -5.48 1.01 -7.16
CA ARG A 86 -5.18 0.01 -8.18
C ARG A 86 -5.68 0.44 -9.55
N SER A 87 -6.92 0.91 -9.66
CA SER A 87 -7.46 1.35 -10.96
C SER A 87 -6.67 2.54 -11.51
N GLU A 88 -6.29 3.49 -10.66
CA GLU A 88 -5.46 4.63 -11.05
C GLU A 88 -4.06 4.20 -11.52
N MET A 89 -3.42 3.27 -10.80
CA MET A 89 -2.14 2.69 -11.20
C MET A 89 -2.23 1.96 -12.54
N LEU A 90 -3.27 1.13 -12.72
CA LEU A 90 -3.49 0.40 -13.97
C LEU A 90 -3.72 1.36 -15.14
N ARG A 91 -4.49 2.43 -14.94
CA ARG A 91 -4.67 3.46 -15.96
C ARG A 91 -3.32 4.07 -16.36
N GLY A 92 -2.55 4.57 -15.40
CA GLY A 92 -1.25 5.21 -15.68
C GLY A 92 -0.25 4.29 -16.38
N VAL A 93 -0.17 3.02 -15.95
CA VAL A 93 0.72 2.03 -16.58
C VAL A 93 0.27 1.70 -18.00
N ASN A 94 -1.04 1.56 -18.24
CA ASN A 94 -1.57 1.30 -19.58
C ASN A 94 -1.39 2.50 -20.51
N ASP A 95 -1.61 3.72 -20.04
CA ASP A 95 -1.42 4.95 -20.80
C ASP A 95 0.05 5.12 -21.20
N TYR A 96 0.97 4.91 -20.27
CA TYR A 96 2.41 4.88 -20.56
C TYR A 96 2.75 3.82 -21.62
N ALA A 97 2.27 2.59 -21.43
CA ALA A 97 2.56 1.50 -22.34
C ALA A 97 1.93 1.73 -23.73
N HIS A 98 0.79 2.42 -23.81
CA HIS A 98 0.20 2.87 -25.08
C HIS A 98 1.08 3.92 -25.74
N ALA A 99 1.48 4.97 -25.02
CA ALA A 99 2.29 6.07 -25.54
C ALA A 99 3.65 5.61 -26.08
N VAL A 100 4.29 4.62 -25.44
CA VAL A 100 5.52 3.99 -25.94
C VAL A 100 5.26 3.22 -27.24
N ARG A 101 4.19 2.42 -27.30
CA ARG A 101 3.86 1.60 -28.49
C ARG A 101 3.47 2.45 -29.70
N THR A 102 2.80 3.57 -29.48
CA THR A 102 2.45 4.54 -30.54
C THR A 102 3.57 5.51 -30.85
N ARG A 103 4.69 5.46 -30.11
CA ARG A 103 5.81 6.42 -30.18
C ARG A 103 5.39 7.87 -29.94
N SER A 104 4.29 8.11 -29.22
CA SER A 104 3.95 9.46 -28.74
C SER A 104 4.75 9.84 -27.48
N PHE A 105 5.39 8.86 -26.83
CA PHE A 105 6.35 9.09 -25.75
C PHE A 105 7.64 8.26 -25.99
N PRO A 106 8.83 8.82 -25.67
CA PRO A 106 9.08 10.20 -25.26
C PRO A 106 8.83 11.21 -26.40
N GLY A 107 8.39 12.41 -26.02
CA GLY A 107 8.28 13.57 -26.91
C GLY A 107 9.57 14.41 -26.94
N GLU A 108 9.56 15.51 -27.69
CA GLU A 108 10.69 16.45 -27.77
C GLU A 108 11.00 17.09 -26.41
N GLU A 109 9.96 17.42 -25.64
CA GLU A 109 10.04 17.96 -24.28
C GLU A 109 10.65 16.97 -23.26
N HIS A 110 10.69 15.69 -23.61
CA HIS A 110 11.30 14.62 -22.82
C HIS A 110 12.70 14.23 -23.30
N SER A 111 13.22 14.94 -24.31
CA SER A 111 14.48 14.62 -25.00
C SER A 111 15.52 15.71 -24.80
N TYR A 112 16.79 15.32 -24.74
CA TYR A 112 17.90 16.26 -24.79
C TYR A 112 18.36 16.45 -26.24
N GLY A 113 18.58 17.70 -26.63
CA GLY A 113 19.17 18.04 -27.92
C GLY A 113 20.69 17.96 -27.92
N ILE A 114 21.28 17.93 -29.12
CA ILE A 114 22.69 18.16 -29.38
C ILE A 114 22.81 19.37 -30.31
N ALA A 115 23.84 20.19 -30.12
CA ALA A 115 24.11 21.31 -31.02
C ALA A 115 24.25 20.79 -32.46
N PRO A 116 23.64 21.46 -33.47
CA PRO A 116 23.66 20.98 -34.85
C PRO A 116 25.07 20.67 -35.36
N GLU A 117 26.06 21.50 -34.99
CA GLU A 117 27.45 21.38 -35.41
C GLU A 117 28.11 20.10 -34.86
N GLU A 118 27.81 19.74 -33.62
CA GLU A 118 28.33 18.52 -32.99
C GLU A 118 27.66 17.26 -33.56
N MET A 119 26.38 17.34 -33.91
CA MET A 119 25.69 16.25 -34.62
C MET A 119 26.30 15.98 -36.00
N ASP A 120 26.65 17.04 -36.74
CA ASP A 120 27.29 16.88 -38.05
C ASP A 120 28.70 16.32 -37.94
N ARG A 121 29.49 16.75 -36.94
CA ARG A 121 30.80 16.14 -36.63
C ARG A 121 30.68 14.65 -36.34
N LEU A 122 29.72 14.24 -35.51
CA LEU A 122 29.46 12.83 -35.21
C LEU A 122 29.17 12.02 -36.49
N ARG A 123 28.33 12.56 -37.39
CA ARG A 123 28.00 11.89 -38.67
C ARG A 123 29.21 11.69 -39.57
N VAL A 124 30.15 12.65 -39.60
CA VAL A 124 31.40 12.52 -40.35
C VAL A 124 32.27 11.41 -39.75
N GLN A 125 32.53 11.46 -38.45
CA GLN A 125 33.36 10.47 -37.74
C GLN A 125 32.83 9.03 -37.89
N LEU A 126 31.52 8.82 -37.85
CA LEU A 126 30.93 7.49 -38.01
C LEU A 126 31.07 6.93 -39.44
N ARG A 127 30.99 7.78 -40.47
CA ARG A 127 31.19 7.34 -41.87
C ARG A 127 32.63 6.91 -42.14
N GLU A 128 33.60 7.66 -41.63
CA GLU A 128 35.03 7.33 -41.73
C GLU A 128 35.32 5.98 -41.06
N ARG A 129 34.74 5.73 -39.87
CA ARG A 129 34.91 4.46 -39.15
C ARG A 129 34.26 3.25 -39.84
N THR A 130 33.14 3.43 -40.55
CA THR A 130 32.51 2.33 -41.32
C THR A 130 33.36 1.96 -42.55
N LEU A 131 34.04 2.93 -43.16
CA LEU A 131 34.95 2.68 -44.27
C LEU A 131 36.20 1.91 -43.81
N ASP A 132 36.67 2.14 -42.59
CA ASP A 132 37.80 1.42 -41.98
C ASP A 132 37.48 -0.02 -41.51
N LEU A 133 36.21 -0.44 -41.53
CA LEU A 133 35.76 -1.78 -41.11
C LEU A 133 35.37 -2.70 -42.29
N HIS A 134 35.54 -2.23 -43.52
CA HIS A 134 35.35 -3.02 -44.74
C HIS A 134 36.70 -3.47 -45.32
N TRP A 135 37.36 -4.39 -44.62
CA TRP A 135 38.37 -5.31 -45.17
C TRP A 135 37.85 -6.75 -45.01
#